data_AF-A0A667IEM1-F1
#
_entry.id   AF-A0A667IEM1-F1
#
_cell.length_a   1.000
_cell.length_b   1.000
_cell.length_c   1.000
_cell.angle_alpha   90.00
_cell.angle_beta   90.00
_cell.angle_gamma   90.00
#
_symmetry.space_group_name_H-M   'P 1'
#
loop_
_entity.id
_entity.type
_entity.pdbx_description
1 polymer ?
#
loop_
_entity_poly.entity_id
_entity_poly.type
_entity_poly.pdbx_seq_one_letter_code
_entity_poly.pdbx_strand_id
1 'polypeptide(L)'
;MGVSGEKGYSLGMSWNGERGLFPSSSPAFRGRPASQNHKNHQGGLYAPVPLDQEGPPRPQCPFLSPPLHPHLGPSVPTTEMSRQCQVLRKEMETHSRQLEEEVRGLREQLETCQREAEAAREGAEQALRERDQTLAQLRAHVADMEAKYEEILHGSLDQLLAKLRAVKPQWDGAVLRLHTKYKERLRQFGLNPLDL
;
A
#
# COMPACT_ATOMS: atom_id res chain seq x y z
N MET A 1 29.52 -23.43 48.99
CA MET A 1 28.30 -22.77 48.47
C MET A 1 28.66 -22.10 47.17
N GLY A 2 28.17 -22.61 46.05
CA GLY A 2 28.44 -22.08 44.72
C GLY A 2 27.45 -22.72 43.77
N VAL A 3 26.27 -22.10 43.63
CA VAL A 3 25.15 -22.62 42.84
C VAL A 3 25.26 -21.98 41.46
N SER A 4 25.82 -22.69 40.48
CA SER A 4 25.74 -22.29 39.08
C SER A 4 24.38 -22.71 38.54
N GLY A 5 23.48 -21.72 38.40
CA GLY A 5 22.20 -21.88 37.72
C GLY A 5 22.36 -21.62 36.23
N GLU A 6 22.32 -22.69 35.43
CA GLU A 6 22.10 -22.62 33.99
C GLU A 6 20.67 -22.16 33.71
N LYS A 7 20.50 -21.07 32.97
CA LYS A 7 19.21 -20.67 32.39
C LYS A 7 19.21 -21.03 30.91
N GLY A 8 18.63 -22.18 30.60
CA GLY A 8 18.26 -22.54 29.24
C GLY A 8 17.00 -21.79 28.82
N TYR A 9 17.09 -20.98 27.77
CA TYR A 9 15.93 -20.40 27.10
C TYR A 9 15.42 -21.39 26.07
N SER A 10 14.35 -22.11 26.41
CA SER A 10 13.56 -22.89 25.46
C SER A 10 12.23 -22.15 25.28
N LEU A 11 12.12 -21.33 24.23
CA LEU A 11 10.85 -20.77 23.79
C LEU A 11 10.42 -21.54 22.54
N GLY A 12 9.62 -22.58 22.74
CA GLY A 12 8.93 -23.27 21.67
C GLY A 12 7.85 -22.36 21.09
N MET A 13 7.97 -22.02 19.80
CA MET A 13 6.88 -21.39 19.07
C MET A 13 5.94 -22.47 18.53
N SER A 14 4.81 -22.61 19.22
CA SER A 14 3.67 -23.41 18.78
C SER A 14 2.97 -22.71 17.61
N TRP A 15 3.09 -23.26 16.41
CA TRP A 15 2.30 -22.86 15.25
C TRP A 15 0.89 -23.45 15.37
N ASN A 16 -0.08 -22.67 15.85
CA ASN A 16 -1.50 -23.02 15.73
C ASN A 16 -2.01 -22.51 14.38
N GLY A 17 -2.32 -23.46 13.49
CA GLY A 17 -3.06 -23.20 12.27
C GLY A 17 -4.54 -23.07 12.57
N GLU A 18 -5.11 -21.90 12.30
CA GLU A 18 -6.55 -21.73 12.11
C GLU A 18 -6.80 -21.03 10.78
N ARG A 19 -7.32 -21.83 9.84
CA ARG A 19 -7.98 -21.36 8.63
C ARG A 19 -9.44 -21.12 8.96
N GLY A 20 -9.95 -19.98 8.51
CA GLY A 20 -11.33 -19.84 8.08
C GLY A 20 -12.16 -18.93 8.95
N LEU A 21 -12.37 -17.70 8.45
CA LEU A 21 -13.66 -17.02 8.29
C LEU A 21 -13.40 -15.51 8.21
N PHE A 22 -13.14 -15.00 7.01
CA PHE A 22 -13.25 -13.57 6.70
C PHE A 22 -14.68 -13.28 6.24
N PRO A 23 -15.49 -12.47 6.95
CA PRO A 23 -16.65 -11.86 6.33
C PRO A 23 -16.18 -10.66 5.47
N SER A 24 -16.53 -10.77 4.19
CA SER A 24 -16.54 -9.70 3.21
C SER A 24 -17.24 -8.45 3.75
N SER A 25 -16.54 -7.32 3.74
CA SER A 25 -17.15 -5.99 3.58
C SER A 25 -16.09 -5.00 3.09
N SER A 26 -16.02 -4.85 1.77
CA SER A 26 -15.36 -3.70 1.12
C SER A 26 -16.34 -2.53 1.04
N PRO A 27 -15.93 -1.29 1.33
CA PRO A 27 -16.48 -0.13 0.66
C PRO A 27 -15.63 0.20 -0.57
N ALA A 28 -16.32 0.43 -1.68
CA ALA A 28 -15.76 0.73 -2.98
C ALA A 28 -14.81 1.94 -2.95
N PHE A 29 -13.50 1.68 -3.05
CA PHE A 29 -12.51 2.70 -3.32
C PHE A 29 -12.49 2.98 -4.83
N ARG A 30 -13.27 3.96 -5.25
CA ARG A 30 -13.32 4.41 -6.64
C ARG A 30 -12.07 5.25 -6.93
N GLY A 31 -11.01 4.60 -7.38
CA GLY A 31 -9.80 5.27 -7.87
C GLY A 31 -10.10 6.15 -9.10
N ARG A 32 -9.56 7.36 -9.09
CA ARG A 32 -9.41 8.20 -10.29
C ARG A 32 -7.92 8.33 -10.61
N PRO A 33 -7.51 8.19 -11.87
CA PRO A 33 -6.09 8.23 -12.23
C PRO A 33 -5.59 9.67 -12.31
N ALA A 34 -4.32 9.86 -11.96
CA ALA A 34 -3.54 11.06 -12.23
C ALA A 34 -2.79 10.92 -13.56
N SER A 35 -3.01 11.84 -14.49
CA SER A 35 -2.07 12.34 -15.51
C SER A 35 -2.82 13.16 -16.56
N GLN A 36 -2.25 14.14 -17.26
CA GLN A 36 -1.16 15.09 -17.04
C GLN A 36 -1.32 16.10 -18.20
N ASN A 37 -0.94 17.35 -17.94
CA ASN A 37 -0.42 18.35 -18.88
C ASN A 37 -1.34 19.20 -19.80
N HIS A 38 -1.20 20.51 -19.55
CA HIS A 38 -0.95 21.61 -20.49
C HIS A 38 -2.01 21.96 -21.56
N LYS A 39 -2.66 23.10 -21.35
CA LYS A 39 -2.48 24.32 -22.16
C LYS A 39 -3.09 25.54 -21.48
N ASN A 40 -2.22 26.52 -21.24
CA ASN A 40 -2.60 27.89 -20.90
C ASN A 40 -3.55 28.45 -21.98
N HIS A 41 -4.76 28.82 -21.58
CA HIS A 41 -5.49 29.89 -22.25
C HIS A 41 -5.92 30.93 -21.22
N GLN A 42 -5.49 32.14 -21.54
CA GLN A 42 -5.70 33.43 -20.92
C GLN A 42 -7.14 33.68 -20.47
N GLY A 43 -7.26 34.46 -19.39
CA GLY A 43 -8.31 35.47 -19.29
C GLY A 43 -9.63 35.05 -18.63
N GLY A 44 -9.58 34.49 -17.42
CA GLY A 44 -10.75 34.39 -16.54
C GLY A 44 -10.66 35.41 -15.42
N LEU A 45 -11.27 36.58 -15.62
CA LEU A 45 -11.33 37.68 -14.67
C LEU A 45 -11.84 37.24 -13.29
N TYR A 46 -10.94 37.12 -12.30
CA TYR A 46 -11.32 37.47 -10.93
C TYR A 46 -11.10 38.97 -10.79
N ALA A 47 -12.15 39.73 -11.09
CA ALA A 47 -12.23 41.10 -10.64
C ALA A 47 -12.21 41.07 -9.10
N PRO A 48 -11.40 41.92 -8.43
CA PRO A 48 -11.53 42.11 -7.00
C PRO A 48 -12.94 42.64 -6.73
N VAL A 49 -13.66 42.04 -5.78
CA VAL A 49 -14.95 42.56 -5.34
C VAL A 49 -14.70 43.96 -4.78
N PRO A 50 -15.24 45.03 -5.37
CA PRO A 50 -15.07 46.37 -4.84
C PRO A 50 -15.77 46.46 -3.49
N LEU A 51 -15.05 46.94 -2.48
CA LEU A 51 -15.53 47.21 -1.12
C LEU A 51 -16.41 48.48 -1.07
N ASP A 52 -17.19 48.74 -2.12
CA ASP A 52 -18.14 49.84 -2.23
C ASP A 52 -19.43 49.32 -2.90
N GLN A 53 -20.14 48.41 -2.22
CA GLN A 53 -21.56 48.22 -2.51
C GLN A 53 -22.32 49.33 -1.78
N GLU A 54 -22.44 50.47 -2.45
CA GLU A 54 -23.58 51.37 -2.25
C GLU A 54 -24.86 50.52 -2.33
N GLY A 55 -25.61 50.49 -1.23
CA GLY A 55 -26.87 49.76 -1.14
C GLY A 55 -27.91 50.23 -2.18
N PRO A 56 -29.06 49.55 -2.28
CA PRO A 56 -30.06 49.85 -3.30
C PRO A 56 -30.48 51.34 -3.24
N PRO A 57 -30.71 51.99 -4.40
CA PRO A 57 -30.98 53.41 -4.44
C PRO A 57 -32.21 53.74 -3.62
N ARG A 58 -32.07 54.71 -2.69
CA ARG A 58 -33.22 55.23 -1.94
C ARG A 58 -34.29 55.74 -2.91
N PRO A 59 -35.57 55.44 -2.68
CA PRO A 59 -36.65 55.99 -3.50
C PRO A 59 -36.60 57.52 -3.43
N GLN A 60 -36.55 58.17 -4.60
CA GLN A 60 -36.60 59.62 -4.70
C GLN A 60 -37.99 60.10 -4.33
N CYS A 61 -38.11 60.78 -3.19
CA CYS A 61 -39.33 61.47 -2.82
C CYS A 61 -39.49 62.73 -3.70
N PRO A 62 -40.64 62.95 -4.35
CA PRO A 62 -40.86 64.17 -5.12
C PRO A 62 -40.86 65.40 -4.21
N PHE A 63 -40.18 66.46 -4.68
CA PHE A 63 -40.11 67.78 -4.06
C PHE A 63 -41.51 68.29 -3.68
N LEU A 64 -41.78 68.36 -2.38
CA LEU A 64 -42.85 69.18 -1.80
C LEU A 64 -42.18 70.24 -0.94
N SER A 65 -42.45 71.51 -1.24
CA SER A 65 -41.97 72.66 -0.47
C SER A 65 -42.37 72.55 1.00
N PRO A 66 -41.56 73.04 1.96
CA PRO A 66 -41.80 72.79 3.38
C PRO A 66 -42.91 73.69 3.93
N PRO A 67 -43.89 73.18 4.70
CA PRO A 67 -44.61 73.98 5.66
C PRO A 67 -43.69 74.24 6.86
N LEU A 68 -43.63 75.49 7.32
CA LEU A 68 -42.96 75.89 8.55
C LEU A 68 -43.64 75.22 9.75
N HIS A 69 -43.16 74.04 10.14
CA HIS A 69 -43.55 73.34 11.37
C HIS A 69 -42.31 72.70 12.03
N PRO A 70 -42.33 72.50 13.36
CA PRO A 70 -41.11 72.54 14.18
C PRO A 70 -40.18 71.35 13.93
N HIS A 71 -38.90 71.67 13.78
CA HIS A 71 -37.71 70.84 13.90
C HIS A 71 -37.94 69.48 14.60
N LEU A 72 -38.27 68.43 13.84
CA LEU A 72 -38.01 67.06 14.25
C LEU A 72 -36.68 66.66 13.61
N GLY A 73 -35.62 66.75 14.42
CA GLY A 73 -34.30 66.22 14.07
C GLY A 73 -34.36 64.70 13.79
N PRO A 74 -33.22 64.07 13.43
CA PRO A 74 -33.17 62.62 13.17
C PRO A 74 -33.95 61.90 14.26
N SER A 75 -34.98 61.12 13.88
CA SER A 75 -35.84 60.44 14.84
C SER A 75 -34.94 59.62 15.75
N VAL A 76 -34.73 60.11 16.97
CA VAL A 76 -33.88 59.46 17.95
C VAL A 76 -34.52 58.10 18.15
N PRO A 77 -33.83 56.99 17.80
CA PRO A 77 -34.41 55.67 17.96
C PRO A 77 -34.91 55.57 19.40
N THR A 78 -36.19 55.23 19.56
CA THR A 78 -36.79 55.09 20.88
C THR A 78 -35.86 54.23 21.75
N THR A 79 -35.73 54.56 23.03
CA THR A 79 -34.73 53.95 23.93
C THR A 79 -34.77 52.42 23.88
N GLU A 80 -35.94 51.84 23.65
CA GLU A 80 -36.15 50.40 23.47
C GLU A 80 -35.59 49.84 22.15
N MET A 81 -35.76 50.54 21.01
CA MET A 81 -35.16 50.11 19.73
C MET A 81 -33.63 50.16 19.80
N SER A 82 -33.07 51.17 20.46
CA SER A 82 -31.63 51.27 20.70
C SER A 82 -31.11 50.12 21.56
N ARG A 83 -31.87 49.74 22.60
CA ARG A 83 -31.56 48.61 23.47
C ARG A 83 -31.61 47.29 22.71
N GLN A 84 -32.65 47.05 21.92
CA GLN A 84 -32.79 45.82 21.11
C GLN A 84 -31.68 45.69 20.08
N CYS A 85 -31.34 46.78 19.37
CA CYS A 85 -30.19 46.81 18.46
C CYS A 85 -28.85 46.51 19.15
N GLN A 86 -28.67 46.94 20.41
CA GLN A 86 -27.47 46.62 21.18
C GLN A 86 -27.40 45.15 21.61
N VAL A 87 -28.53 44.56 22.01
CA VAL A 87 -28.60 43.14 22.36
C VAL A 87 -28.25 42.29 21.14
N LEU A 88 -28.92 42.54 20.01
CA LEU A 88 -28.69 41.80 18.77
C LEU A 88 -27.23 41.91 18.31
N ARG A 89 -26.61 43.10 18.42
CA ARG A 89 -25.20 43.29 18.07
C ARG A 89 -24.26 42.46 18.93
N LYS A 90 -24.50 42.42 20.25
CA LYS A 90 -23.68 41.62 21.18
C LYS A 90 -23.83 40.13 20.91
N GLU A 91 -25.05 39.67 20.67
CA GLU A 91 -25.32 38.28 20.29
C GLU A 91 -24.56 37.91 19.01
N MET A 92 -24.66 38.74 17.96
CA MET A 92 -23.91 38.53 16.73
C MET A 92 -22.39 38.52 16.95
N GLU A 93 -21.84 39.41 17.77
CA GLU A 93 -20.42 39.40 18.12
C GLU A 93 -20.02 38.11 18.84
N THR A 94 -20.83 37.64 19.79
CA THR A 94 -20.54 36.39 20.51
C THR A 94 -20.58 35.19 19.58
N HIS A 95 -21.58 35.13 18.70
CA HIS A 95 -21.69 34.07 17.69
C HIS A 95 -20.53 34.12 16.69
N SER A 96 -20.13 35.30 16.22
CA SER A 96 -18.98 35.46 15.31
C SER A 96 -17.71 34.94 15.95
N ARG A 97 -17.43 35.35 17.20
CA ARG A 97 -16.24 34.90 17.94
C ARG A 97 -16.26 33.39 18.12
N GLN A 98 -17.38 32.81 18.52
CA GLN A 98 -17.48 31.37 18.69
C GLN A 98 -17.24 30.61 17.38
N LEU A 99 -17.80 31.08 16.26
CA LEU A 99 -17.54 30.50 14.94
C LEU A 99 -16.07 30.60 14.54
N GLU A 100 -15.42 31.74 14.80
CA GLU A 100 -14.00 31.94 14.50
C GLU A 100 -13.11 30.97 15.31
N GLU A 101 -13.46 30.73 16.58
CA GLU A 101 -12.76 29.76 17.43
C GLU A 101 -12.96 28.32 16.94
N GLU A 102 -14.20 27.95 16.57
CA GLU A 102 -14.50 26.64 15.99
C GLU A 102 -13.77 26.43 14.66
N VAL A 103 -13.79 27.42 13.77
CA VAL A 103 -13.06 27.36 12.49
C VAL A 103 -11.57 27.19 12.72
N ARG A 104 -10.99 27.90 13.70
CA ARG A 104 -9.59 27.74 14.07
C ARG A 104 -9.30 26.34 14.60
N GLY A 105 -10.11 25.84 15.53
CA GLY A 105 -9.95 24.50 16.10
C GLY A 105 -10.09 23.39 15.05
N LEU A 106 -11.05 23.51 14.14
CA LEU A 106 -11.23 22.56 13.03
C LEU A 106 -10.05 22.58 12.06
N ARG A 107 -9.45 23.74 11.79
CA ARG A 107 -8.24 23.84 10.95
C ARG A 107 -7.05 23.15 11.61
N GLU A 108 -6.82 23.37 12.89
CA GLU A 108 -5.74 22.72 13.65
C GLU A 108 -5.91 21.19 13.69
N GLN A 109 -7.15 20.72 13.87
CA GLN A 109 -7.48 19.29 13.81
C GLN A 109 -7.25 18.71 12.41
N LEU A 110 -7.67 19.42 11.36
CA LEU A 110 -7.46 18.98 9.98
C LEU A 110 -5.97 18.87 9.66
N GLU A 111 -5.17 19.87 10.01
CA GLU A 111 -3.72 19.82 9.79
C GLU A 111 -3.07 18.65 10.54
N THR A 112 -3.50 18.40 11.78
CA THR A 112 -2.97 17.29 12.58
C THR A 112 -3.34 15.95 11.96
N CYS A 113 -4.61 15.78 11.58
CA CYS A 113 -5.08 14.58 10.88
C CYS A 113 -4.34 14.35 9.56
N GLN A 114 -4.06 15.41 8.80
CA GLN A 114 -3.29 15.32 7.56
C GLN A 114 -1.85 14.86 7.81
N ARG A 115 -1.17 15.42 8.81
CA ARG A 115 0.20 15.00 9.19
C ARG A 115 0.23 13.53 9.61
N GLU A 116 -0.73 13.10 10.41
CA GLU A 116 -0.83 11.71 10.84
C GLU A 116 -1.12 10.76 9.67
N ALA A 117 -2.01 11.14 8.76
CA ALA A 117 -2.32 10.35 7.57
C ALA A 117 -1.10 10.23 6.63
N GLU A 118 -0.34 11.31 6.47
CA GLU A 118 0.89 11.32 5.69
C GLU A 118 1.96 10.42 6.33
N ALA A 119 2.20 10.57 7.64
CA ALA A 119 3.14 9.71 8.36
C ALA A 119 2.74 8.22 8.32
N ALA A 120 1.45 7.92 8.46
CA ALA A 120 0.93 6.55 8.35
C ALA A 120 1.13 5.98 6.93
N ARG A 121 0.90 6.80 5.90
CA ARG A 121 1.12 6.41 4.51
C ARG A 121 2.60 6.13 4.25
N GLU A 122 3.49 7.01 4.67
CA GLU A 122 4.94 6.84 4.52
C GLU A 122 5.43 5.58 5.23
N GLY A 123 4.97 5.36 6.47
CA GLY A 123 5.27 4.15 7.23
C GLY A 123 4.79 2.88 6.53
N ALA A 124 3.57 2.89 5.97
CA ALA A 124 3.04 1.75 5.21
C ALA A 124 3.84 1.49 3.92
N GLU A 125 4.23 2.54 3.19
CA GLU A 125 5.06 2.41 2.00
C GLU A 125 6.45 1.84 2.34
N GLN A 126 7.05 2.30 3.43
CA GLN A 126 8.35 1.80 3.88
C GLN A 126 8.27 0.33 4.28
N ALA A 127 7.26 -0.06 5.06
CA ALA A 127 7.03 -1.46 5.43
C ALA A 127 6.80 -2.36 4.20
N LEU A 128 6.11 -1.84 3.17
CA LEU A 128 5.93 -2.55 1.91
C LEU A 128 7.27 -2.75 1.18
N ARG A 129 8.10 -1.70 1.08
CA ARG A 129 9.43 -1.78 0.46
C ARG A 129 10.32 -2.81 1.16
N GLU A 130 10.34 -2.82 2.49
CA GLU A 130 11.12 -3.78 3.29
C GLU A 130 10.65 -5.22 3.08
N ARG A 131 9.33 -5.42 3.05
CA ARG A 131 8.73 -6.72 2.71
C ARG A 131 9.13 -7.17 1.31
N ASP A 132 8.99 -6.30 0.31
CA ASP A 132 9.29 -6.64 -1.08
C ASP A 132 10.77 -6.94 -1.27
N GLN A 133 11.66 -6.21 -0.59
CA GLN A 133 13.09 -6.49 -0.56
C GLN A 133 13.39 -7.87 0.06
N THR A 134 12.80 -8.16 1.22
CA THR A 134 12.97 -9.47 1.90
C THR A 134 12.46 -10.59 1.01
N LEU A 135 11.32 -10.38 0.35
CA LEU A 135 10.70 -11.36 -0.53
C LEU A 135 11.57 -11.60 -1.77
N ALA A 136 12.16 -10.55 -2.35
CA ALA A 136 13.11 -10.68 -3.45
C ALA A 136 14.38 -11.46 -3.03
N GLN A 137 14.92 -11.20 -1.85
CA GLN A 137 16.06 -11.94 -1.30
C GLN A 137 15.74 -13.42 -1.12
N LEU A 138 14.58 -13.75 -0.55
CA LEU A 138 14.15 -15.13 -0.37
C LEU A 138 13.94 -15.85 -1.70
N ARG A 139 13.34 -15.18 -2.70
CA ARG A 139 13.19 -15.74 -4.06
C ARG A 139 14.55 -16.03 -4.70
N ALA A 140 15.50 -15.10 -4.59
CA ALA A 140 16.85 -15.29 -5.12
C ALA A 140 17.57 -16.46 -4.43
N HIS A 141 17.43 -16.58 -3.11
CA HIS A 141 18.01 -17.68 -2.35
C HIS A 141 17.40 -19.04 -2.73
N VAL A 142 16.08 -19.12 -2.92
CA VAL A 142 15.43 -20.36 -3.40
C VAL A 142 15.95 -20.73 -4.79
N ALA A 143 16.02 -19.78 -5.72
CA ALA A 143 16.54 -20.04 -7.06
C ALA A 143 18.01 -20.51 -7.06
N ASP A 144 18.85 -19.93 -6.19
CA ASP A 144 20.24 -20.36 -6.00
C ASP A 144 20.32 -21.78 -5.43
N MET A 145 19.50 -22.11 -4.44
CA MET A 145 19.44 -23.46 -3.88
C MET A 145 18.93 -24.48 -4.91
N GLU A 146 17.91 -24.15 -5.69
CA GLU A 146 17.40 -24.98 -6.79
C GLU A 146 18.51 -25.24 -7.82
N ALA A 147 19.22 -24.21 -8.26
CA ALA A 147 20.34 -24.35 -9.20
C ALA A 147 21.45 -25.27 -8.66
N LYS A 148 21.81 -25.14 -7.37
CA LYS A 148 22.81 -26.00 -6.72
C LYS A 148 22.36 -27.46 -6.66
N TYR A 149 21.08 -27.71 -6.35
CA TYR A 149 20.56 -29.07 -6.33
C TYR A 149 20.51 -29.67 -7.72
N GLU A 150 20.13 -28.90 -8.73
CA GLU A 150 20.18 -29.34 -10.12
C GLU A 150 21.60 -29.67 -10.54
N GLU A 151 22.59 -28.84 -10.22
CA GLU A 151 24.00 -29.10 -10.54
C GLU A 151 24.48 -30.42 -9.92
N ILE A 152 24.22 -30.63 -8.62
CA ILE A 152 24.62 -31.85 -7.91
C ILE A 152 23.92 -33.08 -8.51
N LEU A 153 22.62 -32.97 -8.81
CA LEU A 153 21.84 -34.07 -9.35
C LEU A 153 22.36 -34.47 -10.74
N HIS A 154 22.50 -33.50 -11.65
CA HIS A 154 22.99 -33.75 -13.00
C HIS A 154 24.42 -34.29 -12.97
N GLY A 155 25.32 -33.69 -12.18
CA GLY A 155 26.70 -34.16 -12.06
C GLY A 155 26.79 -35.59 -11.52
N SER A 156 25.94 -35.95 -10.56
CA SER A 156 25.90 -37.31 -9.99
C SER A 156 25.38 -38.32 -11.02
N LEU A 157 24.31 -37.98 -11.75
CA LEU A 157 23.74 -38.84 -12.80
C LEU A 157 24.72 -39.04 -13.95
N ASP A 158 25.39 -37.98 -14.41
CA ASP A 158 26.40 -38.06 -15.45
C ASP A 158 27.58 -38.93 -15.03
N GLN A 159 28.03 -38.81 -13.77
CA GLN A 159 29.09 -39.67 -13.24
C GLN A 159 28.67 -41.14 -13.19
N LEU A 160 27.44 -41.43 -12.78
CA LEU A 160 26.89 -42.80 -12.77
C LEU A 160 26.79 -43.36 -14.20
N LEU A 161 26.30 -42.56 -15.15
CA LEU A 161 26.24 -42.94 -16.56
C LEU A 161 27.63 -43.19 -17.14
N ALA A 162 28.63 -42.36 -16.80
CA ALA A 162 30.01 -42.58 -17.22
C ALA A 162 30.58 -43.90 -16.67
N LYS A 163 30.34 -44.21 -15.39
CA LYS A 163 30.74 -45.49 -14.78
C LYS A 163 30.09 -46.68 -15.47
N LEU A 164 28.78 -46.60 -15.75
CA LEU A 164 28.05 -47.66 -16.44
C LEU A 164 28.58 -47.87 -17.88
N ARG A 165 28.84 -46.78 -18.60
CA ARG A 165 29.44 -46.81 -19.94
C ARG A 165 30.84 -47.40 -19.94
N ALA A 166 31.63 -47.15 -18.89
CA ALA A 166 32.98 -47.70 -18.75
C ALA A 166 32.97 -49.21 -18.45
N VAL A 167 32.01 -49.67 -17.63
CA VAL A 167 31.91 -51.07 -17.20
C VAL A 167 31.28 -51.97 -18.27
N LYS A 168 30.35 -51.44 -19.08
CA LYS A 168 29.61 -52.21 -20.10
C LYS A 168 30.51 -53.03 -21.04
N PRO A 169 31.57 -52.48 -21.68
CA PRO A 169 32.44 -53.26 -22.57
C PRO A 169 33.15 -54.42 -21.86
N GLN A 170 33.47 -54.27 -20.57
CA GLN A 170 34.11 -55.34 -19.81
C GLN A 170 33.17 -56.53 -19.61
N TRP A 171 31.90 -56.26 -19.29
CA TRP A 171 30.86 -57.27 -19.16
C TRP A 171 30.54 -57.91 -20.50
N ASP A 172 30.33 -57.11 -21.54
CA ASP A 172 30.06 -57.60 -22.90
C ASP A 172 31.21 -58.52 -23.37
N GLY A 173 32.46 -58.10 -23.15
CA GLY A 173 33.63 -58.92 -23.45
C GLY A 173 33.72 -60.20 -22.60
N ALA A 174 33.35 -60.15 -21.32
CA ALA A 174 33.33 -61.34 -20.46
C ALA A 174 32.28 -62.37 -20.90
N VAL A 175 31.07 -61.89 -21.25
CA VAL A 175 29.99 -62.72 -21.78
C VAL A 175 30.41 -63.37 -23.11
N LEU A 176 30.99 -62.60 -24.03
CA LEU A 176 31.48 -63.12 -25.30
C LEU A 176 32.58 -64.20 -25.12
N ARG A 177 33.54 -63.96 -24.22
CA ARG A 177 34.58 -64.95 -23.89
C ARG A 177 33.98 -66.21 -23.30
N LEU A 178 33.01 -66.08 -22.39
CA LEU A 178 32.33 -67.21 -21.77
C LEU A 178 31.57 -68.04 -22.82
N HIS A 179 30.78 -67.39 -23.67
CA HIS A 179 30.03 -68.03 -24.75
C HIS A 179 30.94 -68.80 -25.71
N THR A 180 32.08 -68.18 -26.07
CA THR A 180 33.07 -68.80 -26.96
C THR A 180 33.65 -70.07 -26.33
N LYS A 181 34.05 -70.02 -25.06
CA LYS A 181 34.57 -71.19 -24.32
C LYS A 181 33.56 -72.34 -24.26
N TYR A 182 32.29 -72.05 -24.00
CA TYR A 182 31.26 -73.10 -23.94
C TYR A 182 30.96 -73.67 -25.32
N LYS A 183 30.90 -72.85 -26.37
CA LYS A 183 30.75 -73.32 -27.75
C LYS A 183 31.89 -74.25 -28.16
N GLU A 184 33.13 -73.89 -27.83
CA GLU A 184 34.30 -74.74 -28.08
C GLU A 184 34.21 -76.06 -27.32
N ARG A 185 33.81 -76.02 -26.05
CA ARG A 185 33.64 -77.23 -25.25
C ARG A 185 32.56 -78.15 -25.81
N LEU A 186 31.40 -77.63 -26.24
CA LEU A 186 30.35 -78.44 -26.88
C LEU A 186 30.86 -79.14 -28.14
N ARG A 187 31.63 -78.41 -28.97
CA ARG A 187 32.27 -78.99 -30.16
C ARG A 187 33.24 -80.12 -29.80
N GLN A 188 33.99 -80.02 -28.70
CA GLN A 188 34.88 -81.09 -28.23
C GLN A 188 34.11 -82.37 -27.87
N PHE A 189 32.84 -82.26 -27.45
CA PHE A 189 31.97 -83.40 -27.17
C PHE A 189 31.19 -83.89 -28.41
N GLY A 190 31.46 -83.34 -29.61
CA GLY A 190 30.74 -83.68 -30.84
C GLY A 190 29.31 -83.11 -30.90
N LEU A 191 28.95 -82.22 -29.97
CA LEU A 191 27.64 -81.57 -29.93
C LEU A 191 27.71 -80.26 -30.73
N ASN A 192 26.82 -80.11 -31.72
CA ASN A 192 26.68 -78.87 -32.44
C ASN A 192 25.78 -77.91 -31.65
N PRO A 193 26.26 -76.72 -31.26
CA PRO A 193 25.47 -75.75 -30.51
C PRO A 193 24.31 -75.10 -31.31
N LEU A 194 24.15 -75.40 -32.61
CA LEU A 194 23.00 -74.96 -33.41
C LEU A 194 21.86 -75.99 -33.47
N ASP A 195 22.12 -77.22 -33.01
CA ASP A 195 21.17 -78.34 -33.06
C ASP A 195 20.46 -78.55 -31.69
N LEU A 196 20.73 -77.69 -30.71
CA LEU A 196 20.12 -77.59 -29.37
C LEU A 196 19.29 -76.30 -29.28
#